data_AF-A0A963HCJ4-F1
#
_entry.id   AF-A0A963HCJ4-F1
#
_cell.length_a   1.000
_cell.length_b   1.000
_cell.length_c   1.000
_cell.angle_alpha   90.00
_cell.angle_beta   90.00
_cell.angle_gamma   90.00
#
_symmetry.space_group_name_H-M   'P 1'
#
loop_
_entity.id
_entity.type
_entity.pdbx_description
1 polymer ?
#
loop_
_entity_poly.entity_id
_entity_poly.type
_entity_poly.pdbx_seq_one_letter_code
_entity_poly.pdbx_strand_id
1 'polypeptide(L)'
;MASPPPTAEKSPVWHALPVADVLRALAVTQTGLAPQEAAQRLARHGRNALPPAQRHGPWRRFALQFHNPLIYVLLAAGLITFTLADYIDAGVIAAVVLINAAIGFIQEGKAEKALEAVSAMLASRAMVIRAGERHEVDATLLVPGDIVLLEAGARVPADLRLLRVKNLRINEAALTGESLPADKGSEPVASAAPIGDRSCLAFSGTVVNSGQAQGVVVGTGQATEIGRIGRLVGGVHTLATPLTRRLDQFARQITLFILVVGLITFLYGRLVHQMPALEIFLAVVGLAVAAIPEGLPAIVTIVLAIGTRVMAGKHAIIRRLPAVETLG
;
A
#
# COMPACT_ATOMS: atom_id res chain seq x y z
N MET A 1 14.31 -7.56 -32.47
CA MET A 1 13.29 -6.58 -32.87
C MET A 1 12.15 -6.70 -31.87
N ALA A 2 12.06 -5.77 -30.92
CA ALA A 2 11.02 -5.79 -29.91
C ALA A 2 9.67 -5.43 -30.57
N SER A 3 8.66 -6.25 -30.35
CA SER A 3 7.30 -6.01 -30.81
C SER A 3 6.84 -4.61 -30.35
N PRO A 4 6.18 -3.82 -31.22
CA PRO A 4 5.64 -2.53 -30.82
C PRO A 4 4.63 -2.73 -29.68
N PRO A 5 4.56 -1.81 -28.71
CA PRO A 5 3.57 -1.89 -27.65
C PRO A 5 2.16 -1.92 -28.27
N PRO A 6 1.22 -2.68 -27.70
CA PRO A 6 -0.16 -2.72 -28.18
C PRO A 6 -0.70 -1.28 -28.20
N THR A 7 -1.14 -0.83 -29.37
CA THR A 7 -1.81 0.46 -29.57
C THR A 7 -2.93 0.58 -28.56
N ALA A 8 -2.76 1.46 -27.58
CA ALA A 8 -3.80 1.80 -26.62
C ALA A 8 -5.00 2.33 -27.42
N GLU A 9 -6.07 1.52 -27.51
CA GLU A 9 -7.37 2.00 -27.95
C GLU A 9 -7.67 3.28 -27.17
N LYS A 10 -7.77 4.42 -27.87
CA LYS A 10 -8.11 5.70 -27.24
C LYS A 10 -9.47 5.51 -26.59
N SER A 11 -9.50 5.44 -25.26
CA SER A 11 -10.75 5.43 -24.51
C SER A 11 -11.66 6.55 -25.01
N PRO A 12 -12.95 6.28 -25.25
CA PRO A 12 -13.86 7.28 -25.76
C PRO A 12 -13.96 8.47 -24.80
N VAL A 13 -14.13 9.65 -25.37
CA VAL A 13 -14.20 10.93 -24.63
C VAL A 13 -15.57 11.05 -23.97
N TRP A 14 -15.77 10.36 -22.85
CA TRP A 14 -17.07 10.18 -22.19
C TRP A 14 -17.80 11.49 -21.87
N HIS A 15 -17.08 12.57 -21.57
CA HIS A 15 -17.67 13.87 -21.26
C HIS A 15 -18.28 14.59 -22.46
N ALA A 16 -17.81 14.28 -23.69
CA ALA A 16 -18.31 14.88 -24.92
C ALA A 16 -19.51 14.14 -25.51
N LEU A 17 -19.85 12.97 -24.97
CA LEU A 17 -20.93 12.15 -25.47
C LEU A 17 -22.26 12.45 -24.74
N PRO A 18 -23.39 12.51 -25.48
CA PRO A 18 -24.72 12.47 -24.90
C PRO A 18 -24.93 11.21 -24.07
N VAL A 19 -25.79 11.30 -23.04
CA VAL A 19 -26.08 10.19 -22.13
C VAL A 19 -26.51 8.91 -22.86
N ALA A 20 -27.34 9.03 -23.90
CA ALA A 20 -27.81 7.89 -24.67
C ALA A 20 -26.67 7.14 -25.38
N ASP A 21 -25.68 7.86 -25.91
CA ASP A 21 -24.55 7.26 -26.61
C ASP A 21 -23.56 6.62 -25.63
N VAL A 22 -23.39 7.19 -24.44
CA VAL A 22 -22.58 6.57 -23.37
C VAL A 22 -23.19 5.23 -22.94
N LEU A 23 -24.50 5.21 -22.70
CA LEU A 23 -25.21 3.98 -22.34
C LEU A 23 -25.13 2.93 -23.46
N ARG A 24 -25.28 3.35 -24.73
CA ARG A 24 -25.13 2.45 -25.88
C ARG A 24 -23.71 1.90 -26.00
N ALA A 25 -22.69 2.74 -25.85
CA ALA A 25 -21.28 2.36 -25.93
C ALA A 25 -20.88 1.38 -24.81
N LEU A 26 -21.46 1.53 -23.63
CA LEU A 26 -21.25 0.62 -22.51
C LEU A 26 -22.20 -0.60 -22.53
N ALA A 27 -23.11 -0.68 -23.50
CA ALA A 27 -24.17 -1.69 -23.57
C ALA A 27 -24.98 -1.80 -22.27
N VAL A 28 -25.39 -0.67 -21.69
CA VAL A 28 -26.12 -0.60 -20.41
C VAL A 28 -27.44 0.15 -20.57
N THR A 29 -28.48 -0.29 -19.88
CA THR A 29 -29.79 0.37 -19.82
C THR A 29 -29.96 1.17 -18.51
N GLN A 30 -30.99 2.01 -18.42
CA GLN A 30 -31.24 2.79 -17.18
C GLN A 30 -31.55 1.93 -15.94
N THR A 31 -31.90 0.66 -16.13
CA THR A 31 -32.10 -0.32 -15.05
C THR A 31 -30.78 -0.92 -14.54
N GLY A 32 -29.64 -0.51 -15.09
CA GLY A 32 -28.32 -1.01 -14.70
C GLY A 32 -28.02 -2.41 -15.22
N LEU A 33 -26.88 -2.94 -14.80
CA LEU A 33 -26.36 -4.23 -15.25
C LEU A 33 -27.12 -5.41 -14.62
N ALA A 34 -27.18 -6.53 -15.34
CA ALA A 34 -27.55 -7.81 -14.74
C ALA A 34 -26.41 -8.31 -13.80
N PRO A 35 -26.71 -9.01 -12.70
CA PRO A 35 -25.69 -9.51 -11.77
C PRO A 35 -24.62 -10.39 -12.44
N GLN A 36 -25.03 -11.23 -13.40
CA GLN A 36 -24.13 -12.11 -14.14
C GLN A 36 -23.17 -11.31 -15.03
N GLU A 37 -23.68 -10.26 -15.69
CA GLU A 37 -22.87 -9.39 -16.53
C GLU A 37 -21.87 -8.57 -15.70
N ALA A 38 -22.31 -8.07 -14.54
CA ALA A 38 -21.40 -7.39 -13.61
C ALA A 38 -20.25 -8.31 -13.16
N ALA A 39 -20.54 -9.60 -12.88
CA ALA A 39 -19.51 -10.58 -12.54
C ALA A 39 -18.55 -10.87 -13.71
N GLN A 40 -19.06 -10.99 -14.94
CA GLN A 40 -18.23 -11.17 -16.14
C GLN A 40 -17.32 -9.96 -16.39
N ARG A 41 -17.86 -8.74 -16.27
CA ARG A 41 -17.08 -7.51 -16.39
C ARG A 41 -16.04 -7.40 -15.27
N LEU A 42 -16.35 -7.86 -14.06
CA LEU A 42 -15.39 -7.88 -12.95
C LEU A 42 -14.20 -8.81 -13.25
N ALA A 43 -14.46 -9.97 -13.85
CA ALA A 43 -13.41 -10.89 -14.29
C ALA A 43 -12.54 -10.29 -15.40
N ARG A 44 -13.13 -9.48 -16.30
CA ARG A 44 -12.43 -8.86 -17.43
C ARG A 44 -11.64 -7.60 -17.05
N HIS A 45 -12.23 -6.71 -16.27
CA HIS A 45 -11.66 -5.40 -15.92
C HIS A 45 -10.89 -5.42 -14.60
N GLY A 46 -11.09 -6.45 -13.78
CA GLY A 46 -10.54 -6.52 -12.43
C GLY A 46 -11.30 -5.64 -11.44
N ARG A 47 -10.85 -5.67 -10.18
CA ARG A 47 -11.45 -4.91 -9.09
C ARG A 47 -11.24 -3.40 -9.29
N ASN A 48 -12.20 -2.59 -8.86
CA ASN A 48 -12.06 -1.14 -8.73
C ASN A 48 -11.15 -0.80 -7.53
N ALA A 49 -9.86 -1.09 -7.70
CA ALA A 49 -8.83 -0.81 -6.73
C ALA A 49 -7.56 -0.40 -7.48
N LEU A 50 -6.77 0.46 -6.85
CA LEU A 50 -5.40 0.67 -7.31
C LEU A 50 -4.59 -0.59 -7.01
N PRO A 51 -3.67 -1.00 -7.90
CA PRO A 51 -2.85 -2.18 -7.68
C PRO A 51 -2.12 -2.02 -6.35
N PRO A 52 -2.14 -3.04 -5.48
CA PRO A 52 -1.35 -2.99 -4.25
C PRO A 52 0.13 -2.85 -4.62
N ALA A 53 0.88 -2.16 -3.78
CA ALA A 53 2.34 -2.17 -3.88
C ALA A 53 2.82 -3.64 -3.89
N GLN A 54 3.81 -3.95 -4.72
CA GLN A 54 4.34 -5.31 -4.83
C GLN A 54 4.78 -5.80 -3.44
N ARG A 55 4.00 -6.69 -2.84
CA ARG A 55 4.37 -7.36 -1.59
C ARG A 55 5.42 -8.41 -1.90
N HIS A 56 6.49 -8.46 -1.11
CA HIS A 56 7.44 -9.57 -1.20
C HIS A 56 6.74 -10.87 -0.77
N GLY A 57 6.90 -11.94 -1.55
CA GLY A 57 6.37 -13.27 -1.19
C GLY A 57 6.98 -13.80 0.12
N PRO A 58 6.33 -14.74 0.82
CA PRO A 58 6.74 -15.21 2.14
C PRO A 58 8.19 -15.73 2.17
N TRP A 59 8.61 -16.45 1.13
CA TRP A 59 9.98 -16.93 0.98
C TRP A 59 10.99 -15.80 0.81
N ARG A 60 10.64 -14.77 0.04
CA ARG A 60 11.50 -13.59 -0.15
C ARG A 60 11.59 -12.77 1.13
N ARG A 61 10.50 -12.66 1.89
CA ARG A 61 10.49 -12.01 3.20
C ARG A 61 11.35 -12.75 4.22
N PHE A 62 11.25 -14.07 4.27
CA PHE A 62 12.13 -14.89 5.10
C PHE A 62 13.59 -14.74 4.69
N ALA A 63 13.90 -14.77 3.38
CA ALA A 63 15.26 -14.54 2.88
C ALA A 63 15.79 -13.13 3.21
N LEU A 64 14.93 -12.12 3.18
CA LEU A 64 15.28 -10.75 3.57
C LEU A 64 15.63 -10.64 5.06
N GLN A 65 15.14 -11.54 5.92
CA GLN A 65 15.58 -11.57 7.33
C GLN A 65 17.08 -11.88 7.47
N PHE A 66 17.68 -12.58 6.50
CA PHE A 66 19.14 -12.83 6.49
C PHE A 66 19.94 -11.65 5.94
N HIS A 67 19.29 -10.62 5.38
CA HIS A 67 19.94 -9.46 4.78
C HIS A 67 20.34 -8.42 5.84
N ASN A 68 21.01 -8.87 6.89
CA ASN A 68 21.52 -8.06 7.99
C ASN A 68 23.05 -8.28 8.11
N PRO A 69 23.88 -7.21 8.14
CA PRO A 69 25.33 -7.33 8.29
C PRO A 69 25.77 -8.25 9.44
N LEU A 70 25.06 -8.25 10.57
CA LEU A 70 25.37 -9.11 11.70
C LEU A 70 25.08 -10.58 11.43
N ILE A 71 24.00 -10.88 10.69
CA ILE A 71 23.69 -12.26 10.29
C ILE A 71 24.75 -12.77 9.31
N TYR A 72 25.29 -11.92 8.44
CA TYR A 72 26.42 -12.35 7.60
C TYR A 72 27.68 -12.66 8.41
N VAL A 73 27.98 -11.89 9.46
CA VAL A 73 29.08 -12.19 10.38
C VAL A 73 28.84 -13.52 11.10
N LEU A 74 27.61 -13.77 11.55
CA LEU A 74 27.20 -15.03 12.20
C LEU A 74 27.26 -16.24 11.26
N LEU A 75 26.82 -16.09 10.01
CA LEU A 75 26.90 -17.13 9.00
C LEU A 75 28.36 -17.44 8.64
N ALA A 76 29.20 -16.42 8.52
CA ALA A 76 30.64 -16.60 8.33
C ALA A 76 31.29 -17.28 9.54
N ALA A 77 30.92 -16.88 10.75
CA ALA A 77 31.37 -17.49 12.01
C ALA A 77 30.99 -18.98 12.06
N GLY A 78 29.72 -19.31 11.84
CA GLY A 78 29.24 -20.68 11.83
C GLY A 78 29.94 -21.54 10.77
N LEU A 79 30.20 -20.98 9.59
CA LEU A 79 30.95 -21.66 8.53
C LEU A 79 32.39 -21.95 8.96
N ILE A 80 33.08 -20.98 9.55
CA ILE A 80 34.45 -21.16 10.06
C ILE A 80 34.47 -22.24 11.15
N THR A 81 33.60 -22.14 12.16
CA THR A 81 33.50 -23.13 13.25
C THR A 81 33.21 -24.54 12.73
N PHE A 82 32.35 -24.66 11.72
CA PHE A 82 32.08 -25.93 11.05
C PHE A 82 33.32 -26.50 10.34
N THR A 83 34.10 -25.66 9.65
CA THR A 83 35.36 -26.10 8.99
C THR A 83 36.44 -26.53 10.00
N LEU A 84 36.37 -26.04 11.24
CA LEU A 84 37.25 -26.45 12.34
C LEU A 84 36.79 -27.77 13.01
N ALA A 85 35.77 -28.44 12.46
CA ALA A 85 35.17 -29.67 12.98
C ALA A 85 34.50 -29.53 14.36
N ASP A 86 34.21 -28.30 14.79
CA ASP A 86 33.45 -28.03 16.00
C ASP A 86 31.95 -27.99 15.69
N TYR A 87 31.37 -29.18 15.55
CA TYR A 87 29.98 -29.35 15.12
C TYR A 87 28.96 -28.89 16.17
N ILE A 88 29.34 -28.88 17.46
CA ILE A 88 28.44 -28.45 18.52
C ILE A 88 28.25 -26.94 18.45
N ASP A 89 29.35 -26.18 18.43
CA ASP A 89 29.27 -24.72 18.42
C ASP A 89 28.76 -24.17 17.08
N ALA A 90 29.11 -24.83 15.96
CA ALA A 90 28.50 -24.52 14.66
C ALA A 90 26.98 -24.76 14.66
N GLY A 91 26.53 -25.85 15.30
CA GLY A 91 25.12 -26.17 15.48
C GLY A 91 24.38 -25.13 16.34
N VAL A 92 25.00 -24.65 17.42
CA VAL A 92 24.45 -23.59 18.28
C VAL A 92 24.29 -22.28 17.50
N ILE A 93 25.31 -21.87 16.74
CA ILE A 93 25.26 -20.65 15.91
C ILE A 93 24.14 -20.77 14.86
N ALA A 94 24.05 -21.90 14.17
CA ALA A 94 23.00 -22.14 13.17
C ALA A 94 21.60 -22.11 13.79
N ALA A 95 21.41 -22.71 14.97
CA ALA A 95 20.14 -22.69 15.70
C ALA A 95 19.74 -21.27 16.09
N VAL A 96 20.66 -20.47 16.62
CA VAL A 96 20.41 -19.06 16.98
C VAL A 96 19.97 -18.24 15.76
N VAL A 97 20.67 -18.37 14.63
CA VAL A 97 20.33 -17.65 13.39
C VAL A 97 18.94 -18.06 12.87
N LEU A 98 18.63 -19.36 12.89
CA LEU A 98 17.32 -19.86 12.45
C LEU A 98 16.18 -19.42 13.36
N ILE A 99 16.37 -19.48 14.68
CA ILE A 99 15.38 -19.01 15.65
C ILE A 99 15.13 -17.51 15.47
N ASN A 100 16.18 -16.71 15.33
CA ASN A 100 16.07 -15.27 15.10
C ASN A 100 15.31 -14.97 13.79
N ALA A 101 15.68 -15.61 12.68
CA ALA A 101 14.98 -15.45 11.41
C ALA A 101 13.49 -15.84 11.51
N ALA A 102 13.16 -16.92 12.23
CA ALA A 102 11.79 -17.35 12.47
C ALA A 102 11.00 -16.35 13.33
N ILE A 103 11.61 -15.85 14.41
CA ILE A 103 11.00 -14.82 15.27
C ILE A 103 10.76 -13.55 14.45
N GLY A 104 11.75 -13.07 13.69
CA GLY A 104 11.64 -11.91 12.81
C GLY A 104 10.51 -12.05 11.79
N PHE A 105 10.42 -13.21 11.12
CA PHE A 105 9.35 -13.51 10.18
C PHE A 105 7.96 -13.50 10.82
N ILE A 106 7.80 -14.11 12.01
CA ILE A 106 6.53 -14.13 12.73
C ILE A 106 6.15 -12.71 13.20
N GLN A 107 7.11 -11.94 13.72
CA GLN A 107 6.88 -10.57 14.21
C GLN A 107 6.48 -9.64 13.07
N GLU A 108 7.16 -9.71 11.92
CA GLU A 108 6.81 -8.95 10.73
C GLU A 108 5.43 -9.33 10.18
N GLY A 109 5.08 -10.63 10.21
CA GLY A 109 3.74 -11.10 9.83
C GLY A 109 2.63 -10.57 10.75
N LYS A 110 2.88 -10.46 12.07
CA LYS A 110 1.93 -9.86 13.02
C LYS A 110 1.76 -8.36 12.78
N ALA A 111 2.86 -7.65 12.52
CA ALA A 111 2.87 -6.23 12.18
C ALA A 111 2.04 -5.92 10.92
N GLU A 112 2.23 -6.70 9.84
CA GLU A 112 1.46 -6.54 8.61
C GLU A 112 -0.04 -6.83 8.79
N LYS A 113 -0.41 -7.84 9.59
CA LYS A 113 -1.81 -8.16 9.86
C LYS A 113 -2.52 -7.02 10.60
N ALA A 114 -1.85 -6.38 11.56
CA ALA A 114 -2.40 -5.22 12.25
C ALA A 114 -2.65 -4.05 11.28
N LEU A 115 -1.72 -3.83 10.34
CA LEU A 115 -1.82 -2.84 9.26
C LEU A 115 -2.99 -3.11 8.30
N GLU A 116 -3.18 -4.36 7.91
CA GLU A 116 -4.24 -4.79 7.00
C GLU A 116 -5.61 -4.66 7.64
N ALA A 117 -5.75 -4.99 8.93
CA ALA A 117 -6.99 -4.80 9.69
C ALA A 117 -7.41 -3.32 9.75
N VAL A 118 -6.46 -2.40 9.98
CA VAL A 118 -6.73 -0.94 9.95
C VAL A 118 -7.16 -0.49 8.55
N SER A 119 -6.54 -1.01 7.50
CA SER A 119 -6.88 -0.67 6.11
C SER A 119 -8.28 -1.17 5.72
N ALA A 120 -8.67 -2.37 6.19
CA ALA A 120 -9.98 -2.95 5.94
C ALA A 120 -11.13 -2.15 6.58
N MET A 121 -10.87 -1.45 7.70
CA MET A 121 -11.85 -0.55 8.34
C MET A 121 -12.18 0.70 7.51
N LEU A 122 -11.45 0.97 6.42
CA LEU A 122 -11.66 2.10 5.51
C LEU A 122 -12.34 1.70 4.18
N ALA A 123 -12.86 0.48 4.07
CA ALA A 123 -13.52 -0.01 2.86
C ALA A 123 -14.78 0.81 2.53
N SER A 124 -14.76 1.48 1.38
CA SER A 124 -15.89 2.29 0.89
C SER A 124 -16.98 1.38 0.33
N ARG A 125 -18.23 1.62 0.74
CA ARG A 125 -19.43 1.04 0.10
C ARG A 125 -19.97 1.98 -0.97
N ALA A 126 -20.72 1.44 -1.92
CA ALA A 126 -21.39 2.19 -2.98
C ALA A 126 -22.80 1.65 -3.20
N MET A 127 -23.76 2.55 -3.37
CA MET A 127 -25.13 2.20 -3.79
C MET A 127 -25.19 2.12 -5.31
N VAL A 128 -25.60 0.97 -5.84
CA VAL A 128 -25.74 0.73 -7.28
C VAL A 128 -27.16 0.32 -7.65
N ILE A 129 -27.53 0.52 -8.91
CA ILE A 129 -28.71 -0.06 -9.52
C ILE A 129 -28.28 -1.22 -10.41
N ARG A 130 -28.80 -2.41 -10.15
CA ARG A 130 -28.61 -3.62 -10.96
C ARG A 130 -29.95 -4.32 -11.12
N ALA A 131 -30.28 -4.74 -12.35
CA ALA A 131 -31.58 -5.31 -12.69
C ALA A 131 -32.80 -4.49 -12.20
N GLY A 132 -32.67 -3.16 -12.13
CA GLY A 132 -33.72 -2.24 -11.67
C GLY A 132 -33.81 -2.04 -10.15
N GLU A 133 -33.06 -2.82 -9.36
CA GLU A 133 -33.08 -2.77 -7.90
C GLU A 133 -31.84 -2.08 -7.33
N ARG A 134 -32.00 -1.47 -6.14
CA ARG A 134 -30.89 -0.82 -5.42
C ARG A 134 -30.15 -1.85 -4.59
N HIS A 135 -28.83 -1.92 -4.77
CA HIS A 135 -27.96 -2.78 -3.99
C HIS A 135 -26.82 -1.97 -3.38
N GLU A 136 -26.48 -2.27 -2.14
CA GLU A 136 -25.24 -1.81 -1.54
C GLU A 136 -24.13 -2.82 -1.85
N VAL A 137 -23.08 -2.36 -2.55
CA VAL A 137 -21.94 -3.20 -2.92
C VAL A 137 -20.65 -2.61 -2.38
N ASP A 138 -19.65 -3.46 -2.18
CA ASP A 138 -18.28 -3.00 -1.95
C ASP A 138 -17.80 -2.20 -3.17
N ALA A 139 -17.27 -0.99 -2.97
CA ALA A 139 -16.82 -0.13 -4.06
C ALA A 139 -15.74 -0.79 -4.93
N THR A 140 -14.99 -1.77 -4.39
CA THR A 140 -13.98 -2.54 -5.14
C THR A 140 -14.59 -3.52 -6.14
N LEU A 141 -15.89 -3.81 -6.05
CA LEU A 141 -16.64 -4.67 -6.97
C LEU A 141 -17.36 -3.88 -8.08
N LEU A 142 -17.17 -2.56 -8.13
CA LEU A 142 -17.70 -1.73 -9.22
C LEU A 142 -16.98 -2.04 -10.53
N VAL A 143 -17.75 -2.07 -11.60
CA VAL A 143 -17.25 -2.31 -12.96
C VAL A 143 -17.75 -1.24 -13.92
N PRO A 144 -17.05 -0.99 -15.05
CA PRO A 144 -17.56 -0.12 -16.10
C PRO A 144 -18.97 -0.53 -16.54
N GLY A 145 -19.90 0.43 -16.54
CA GLY A 145 -21.32 0.20 -16.80
C GLY A 145 -22.20 0.07 -15.56
N ASP A 146 -21.66 -0.11 -14.36
CA ASP A 146 -22.50 -0.03 -13.15
C ASP A 146 -23.14 1.35 -13.04
N ILE A 147 -24.41 1.40 -12.62
CA ILE A 147 -25.08 2.66 -12.34
C ILE A 147 -25.00 2.92 -10.84
N VAL A 148 -24.31 3.98 -10.46
CA VAL A 148 -24.08 4.38 -9.07
C VAL A 148 -25.01 5.52 -8.69
N LEU A 149 -25.53 5.46 -7.48
CA LEU A 149 -26.30 6.52 -6.85
C LEU A 149 -25.38 7.31 -5.90
N LEU A 150 -25.40 8.63 -6.06
CA LEU A 150 -24.64 9.57 -5.26
C LEU A 150 -25.59 10.44 -4.43
N GLU A 151 -25.25 10.63 -3.16
CA GLU A 151 -25.95 11.48 -2.22
C GLU A 151 -24.93 12.34 -1.44
N ALA A 152 -25.40 13.42 -0.82
CA ALA A 152 -24.56 14.30 -0.02
C ALA A 152 -23.80 13.53 1.08
N GLY A 153 -22.52 13.87 1.25
CA GLY A 153 -21.61 13.19 2.18
C GLY A 153 -20.94 11.94 1.60
N ALA A 154 -21.43 11.39 0.48
CA ALA A 154 -20.81 10.24 -0.15
C ALA A 154 -19.47 10.60 -0.82
N ARG A 155 -18.51 9.69 -0.75
CA ARG A 155 -17.31 9.73 -1.60
C ARG A 155 -17.64 9.08 -2.93
N VAL A 156 -17.24 9.73 -4.02
CA VAL A 156 -17.43 9.18 -5.37
C VAL A 156 -16.53 7.94 -5.53
N PRO A 157 -17.09 6.74 -5.80
CA PRO A 157 -16.34 5.48 -5.65
C PRO A 157 -15.54 5.08 -6.91
N ALA A 158 -15.87 5.64 -8.07
CA ALA A 158 -15.25 5.39 -9.37
C ALA A 158 -15.48 6.63 -10.26
N ASP A 159 -14.84 6.72 -11.43
CA ASP A 159 -15.15 7.81 -12.36
C ASP A 159 -16.50 7.54 -13.03
N LEU A 160 -17.42 8.50 -12.91
CA LEU A 160 -18.80 8.38 -13.37
C LEU A 160 -19.12 9.41 -14.45
N ARG A 161 -19.90 9.00 -15.44
CA ARG A 161 -20.64 9.90 -16.31
C ARG A 161 -22.04 10.11 -15.73
N LEU A 162 -22.37 11.36 -15.43
CA LEU A 162 -23.65 11.71 -14.79
C LEU A 162 -24.81 11.57 -15.76
N LEU A 163 -25.80 10.76 -15.38
CA LEU A 163 -27.03 10.48 -16.13
C LEU A 163 -28.16 11.42 -15.71
N ARG A 164 -28.33 11.61 -14.39
CA ARG A 164 -29.33 12.48 -13.79
C ARG A 164 -28.71 13.22 -12.63
N VAL A 165 -29.02 14.50 -12.50
CA VAL A 165 -28.43 15.38 -11.50
C VAL A 165 -29.51 16.24 -10.87
N LYS A 166 -29.47 16.38 -9.54
CA LYS A 166 -30.33 17.29 -8.77
C LYS A 166 -29.47 18.09 -7.80
N ASN A 167 -29.19 19.35 -8.15
CA ASN A 167 -28.41 20.31 -7.36
C ASN A 167 -27.07 19.73 -6.83
N LEU A 168 -26.40 18.92 -7.66
CA LEU A 168 -25.18 18.21 -7.26
C LEU A 168 -23.99 19.16 -7.25
N ARG A 169 -23.31 19.24 -6.11
CA ARG A 169 -22.03 19.93 -5.95
C ARG A 169 -21.01 18.97 -5.40
N ILE A 170 -19.86 18.88 -6.06
CA ILE A 170 -18.78 17.98 -5.68
C ILE A 170 -17.53 18.78 -5.35
N ASN A 171 -16.90 18.48 -4.23
CA ASN A 171 -15.59 19.01 -3.88
C ASN A 171 -14.51 18.21 -4.61
N GLU A 172 -13.91 18.85 -5.62
CA GLU A 172 -12.88 18.27 -6.49
C GLU A 172 -11.46 18.71 -6.13
N ALA A 173 -11.25 19.29 -4.94
CA ALA A 173 -9.94 19.77 -4.47
C ALA A 173 -8.84 18.72 -4.56
N ALA A 174 -9.19 17.43 -4.40
CA ALA A 174 -8.26 16.31 -4.53
C ALA A 174 -7.67 16.15 -5.95
N LEU A 175 -8.32 16.71 -6.98
CA LEU A 175 -7.96 16.57 -8.38
C LEU A 175 -7.58 17.90 -9.04
N THR A 176 -8.27 18.99 -8.69
CA THR A 176 -8.05 20.32 -9.28
C THR A 176 -7.25 21.25 -8.37
N GLY A 177 -7.18 20.97 -7.06
CA GLY A 177 -6.61 21.88 -6.07
C GLY A 177 -7.54 23.03 -5.65
N GLU A 178 -8.72 23.14 -6.27
CA GLU A 178 -9.69 24.19 -5.97
C GLU A 178 -10.65 23.75 -4.86
N SER A 179 -10.78 24.57 -3.82
CA SER A 179 -11.61 24.25 -2.64
C SER A 179 -13.10 24.55 -2.83
N LEU A 180 -13.45 25.33 -3.85
CA LEU A 180 -14.84 25.64 -4.17
C LEU A 180 -15.52 24.41 -4.81
N PRO A 181 -16.66 23.95 -4.28
CA PRO A 181 -17.40 22.84 -4.88
C PRO A 181 -17.84 23.18 -6.31
N ALA A 182 -17.58 22.28 -7.24
CA ALA A 182 -17.99 22.42 -8.64
C ALA A 182 -19.46 22.01 -8.81
N ASP A 183 -20.22 22.84 -9.53
CA ASP A 183 -21.58 22.50 -9.98
C ASP A 183 -21.53 21.45 -11.08
N LYS A 184 -22.37 20.42 -10.95
CA LYS A 184 -22.41 19.28 -11.87
C LYS A 184 -23.70 19.24 -12.68
N GLY A 185 -23.64 18.66 -13.87
CA GLY A 185 -24.77 18.51 -14.79
C GLY A 185 -24.72 17.19 -15.58
N SER A 186 -25.71 16.92 -16.42
CA SER A 186 -25.72 15.75 -17.30
C SER A 186 -25.34 16.07 -18.75
N GLU A 187 -25.37 17.34 -19.14
CA GLU A 187 -25.13 17.78 -20.52
C GLU A 187 -23.68 17.51 -20.97
N PRO A 188 -23.47 17.12 -22.25
CA PRO A 188 -22.13 16.94 -22.78
C PRO A 188 -21.37 18.29 -22.83
N VAL A 189 -20.06 18.21 -22.69
CA VAL A 189 -19.14 19.36 -22.75
C VAL A 189 -18.13 19.17 -23.87
N ALA A 190 -17.41 20.23 -24.23
CA ALA A 190 -16.44 20.18 -25.34
C ALA A 190 -15.40 19.05 -25.14
N SER A 191 -15.04 18.36 -26.23
CA SER A 191 -14.05 17.27 -26.17
C SER A 191 -12.69 17.72 -25.61
N ALA A 192 -12.31 18.97 -25.89
CA ALA A 192 -11.09 19.61 -25.41
C ALA A 192 -11.21 20.23 -24.00
N ALA A 193 -12.35 20.09 -23.31
CA ALA A 193 -12.55 20.67 -21.98
C ALA A 193 -11.49 20.16 -20.98
N PRO A 194 -10.86 21.07 -20.21
CA PRO A 194 -9.95 20.69 -19.13
C PRO A 194 -10.72 19.94 -18.04
N ILE A 195 -10.00 19.23 -17.17
CA ILE A 195 -10.61 18.29 -16.23
C ILE A 195 -11.65 18.93 -15.29
N GLY A 196 -11.39 20.17 -14.83
CA GLY A 196 -12.32 20.93 -13.97
C GLY A 196 -13.60 21.36 -14.68
N ASP A 197 -13.55 21.58 -16.00
CA ASP A 197 -14.72 22.00 -16.79
C ASP A 197 -15.59 20.81 -17.23
N ARG A 198 -15.19 19.59 -16.91
CA ARG A 198 -15.97 18.37 -17.19
C ARG A 198 -17.08 18.21 -16.15
N SER A 199 -18.01 19.15 -16.12
CA SER A 199 -19.16 19.22 -15.20
C SER A 199 -20.09 18.01 -15.30
N CYS A 200 -19.97 17.23 -16.36
CA CYS A 200 -20.79 16.06 -16.64
C CYS A 200 -20.18 14.72 -16.16
N LEU A 201 -18.99 14.80 -15.55
CA LEU A 201 -18.31 13.70 -14.88
C LEU A 201 -18.26 13.93 -13.36
N ALA A 202 -18.22 12.83 -12.60
CA ALA A 202 -17.82 12.83 -11.20
C ALA A 202 -16.61 11.92 -11.02
N PHE A 203 -15.57 12.41 -10.35
CA PHE A 203 -14.28 11.72 -10.29
C PHE A 203 -14.11 10.92 -9.00
N SER A 204 -13.52 9.73 -9.12
CA SER A 204 -13.16 8.86 -8.01
C SER A 204 -12.41 9.62 -6.91
N GLY A 205 -12.77 9.37 -5.65
CA GLY A 205 -12.09 9.96 -4.50
C GLY A 205 -12.54 11.38 -4.13
N THR A 206 -13.31 12.08 -4.96
CA THR A 206 -13.94 13.36 -4.63
C THR A 206 -15.14 13.18 -3.69
N VAL A 207 -15.61 14.24 -3.05
CA VAL A 207 -16.67 14.17 -2.04
C VAL A 207 -17.88 14.98 -2.48
N VAL A 208 -19.07 14.36 -2.44
CA VAL A 208 -20.34 15.03 -2.74
C VAL A 208 -20.67 15.96 -1.57
N ASN A 209 -20.67 17.26 -1.83
CA ASN A 209 -20.98 18.26 -0.81
C ASN A 209 -22.49 18.42 -0.62
N SER A 210 -23.24 18.49 -1.72
CA SER A 210 -24.70 18.60 -1.69
C SER A 210 -25.35 17.98 -2.93
N GLY A 211 -26.66 17.71 -2.85
CA GLY A 211 -27.47 17.21 -3.95
C GLY A 211 -27.43 15.69 -4.10
N GLN A 212 -28.01 15.22 -5.20
CA GLN A 212 -28.08 13.81 -5.55
C GLN A 212 -27.83 13.62 -7.04
N ALA A 213 -27.26 12.47 -7.40
CA ALA A 213 -27.08 12.13 -8.80
C ALA A 213 -27.10 10.62 -9.05
N GLN A 214 -27.37 10.27 -10.30
CA GLN A 214 -27.22 8.93 -10.83
C GLN A 214 -26.15 9.01 -11.92
N GLY A 215 -25.13 8.16 -11.86
CA GLY A 215 -24.04 8.15 -12.83
C GLY A 215 -23.66 6.74 -13.25
N VAL A 216 -23.26 6.56 -14.50
CA VAL A 216 -22.71 5.28 -14.98
C VAL A 216 -21.20 5.27 -14.83
N VAL A 217 -20.64 4.17 -14.34
CA VAL A 217 -19.19 4.00 -14.19
C VAL A 217 -18.54 3.95 -15.57
N VAL A 218 -17.61 4.87 -15.82
CA VAL A 218 -16.83 4.96 -17.07
C VAL A 218 -15.37 4.61 -16.87
N GLY A 219 -14.86 4.67 -15.64
CA GLY A 219 -13.49 4.27 -15.29
C GLY A 219 -13.40 3.72 -13.87
N THR A 220 -12.63 2.64 -13.71
CA THR A 220 -12.37 1.98 -12.42
C THR A 220 -10.86 1.82 -12.19
N GLY A 221 -10.45 1.76 -10.91
CA GLY A 221 -9.06 1.50 -10.52
C GLY A 221 -8.05 2.41 -11.24
N GLN A 222 -7.11 1.80 -11.96
CA GLN A 222 -6.05 2.50 -12.71
C GLN A 222 -6.54 3.34 -13.91
N ALA A 223 -7.76 3.07 -14.39
CA ALA A 223 -8.36 3.80 -15.51
C ALA A 223 -9.08 5.08 -15.06
N THR A 224 -9.26 5.30 -13.76
CA THR A 224 -9.75 6.58 -13.23
C THR A 224 -8.71 7.70 -13.41
N GLU A 225 -9.12 8.96 -13.37
CA GLU A 225 -8.20 10.11 -13.44
C GLU A 225 -7.23 10.11 -12.24
N ILE A 226 -7.72 9.82 -11.03
CA ILE A 226 -6.85 9.60 -9.85
C ILE A 226 -5.90 8.42 -10.07
N GLY A 227 -6.37 7.32 -10.65
CA GLY A 227 -5.53 6.17 -10.96
C GLY A 227 -4.47 6.47 -12.02
N ARG A 228 -4.77 7.32 -12.99
CA ARG A 228 -3.84 7.80 -14.01
C ARG A 228 -2.78 8.72 -13.41
N ILE A 229 -3.16 9.66 -12.55
CA ILE A 229 -2.22 10.46 -11.75
C ILE A 229 -1.35 9.54 -10.90
N GLY A 230 -1.95 8.56 -10.22
CA GLY A 230 -1.25 7.57 -9.41
C GLY A 230 -0.21 6.76 -10.20
N ARG A 231 -0.45 6.45 -11.48
CA ARG A 231 0.56 5.82 -12.35
C ARG A 231 1.69 6.76 -12.74
N LEU A 232 1.38 8.03 -13.04
CA LEU A 232 2.39 9.04 -13.39
C LEU A 232 3.29 9.36 -12.19
N VAL A 233 2.71 9.43 -10.99
CA VAL A 233 3.43 9.66 -9.73
C VAL A 233 4.06 8.38 -9.18
N GLY A 234 3.49 7.21 -9.48
CA GLY A 234 3.97 5.91 -8.99
C GLY A 234 5.35 5.48 -9.52
N GLY A 235 5.90 6.21 -10.50
CA GLY A 235 7.31 6.13 -10.86
C GLY A 235 8.25 6.80 -9.85
N VAL A 236 7.72 7.53 -8.87
CA VAL A 236 8.49 8.12 -7.77
C VAL A 236 8.70 7.05 -6.70
N HIS A 237 9.92 6.52 -6.63
CA HIS A 237 10.35 5.58 -5.62
C HIS A 237 9.88 6.03 -4.22
N THR A 238 9.31 5.11 -3.44
CA THR A 238 9.01 5.35 -2.02
C THR A 238 10.32 5.64 -1.29
N LEU A 239 10.59 6.92 -1.05
CA LEU A 239 11.72 7.36 -0.22
C LEU A 239 11.52 6.81 1.19
N ALA A 240 12.56 6.17 1.75
CA ALA A 240 12.55 5.70 3.14
C ALA A 240 12.20 6.85 4.09
N THR A 241 11.30 6.61 5.05
CA THR A 241 10.84 7.65 5.99
C THR A 241 11.97 8.09 6.93
N PRO A 242 11.90 9.30 7.52
CA PRO A 242 12.93 9.78 8.43
C PRO A 242 13.24 8.83 9.61
N LEU A 243 12.25 8.14 10.19
CA LEU A 243 12.40 7.18 11.28
C LEU A 243 13.09 5.94 10.76
N THR A 244 12.71 5.45 9.58
CA THR A 244 13.40 4.33 8.94
C THR A 244 14.89 4.67 8.76
N ARG A 245 15.21 5.88 8.28
CA ARG A 245 16.60 6.35 8.16
C ARG A 245 17.32 6.46 9.51
N ARG A 246 16.65 6.94 10.55
CA ARG A 246 17.21 7.05 11.92
C ARG A 246 17.44 5.67 12.55
N LEU A 247 16.52 4.73 12.35
CA LEU A 247 16.65 3.34 12.80
C LEU A 247 17.81 2.66 12.08
N ASP A 248 17.98 2.89 10.76
CA ASP A 248 19.13 2.39 10.03
C ASP A 248 20.46 2.99 10.52
N GLN A 249 20.48 4.30 10.83
CA GLN A 249 21.64 4.95 11.44
C GLN A 249 21.96 4.37 12.82
N PHE A 250 20.94 4.19 13.66
CA PHE A 250 21.07 3.60 14.98
C PHE A 250 21.54 2.15 14.91
N ALA A 251 21.00 1.34 14.00
CA ALA A 251 21.42 -0.04 13.76
C ALA A 251 22.89 -0.11 13.32
N ARG A 252 23.34 0.79 12.44
CA ARG A 252 24.75 0.90 12.05
C ARG A 252 25.65 1.31 13.22
N GLN A 253 25.22 2.25 14.06
CA GLN A 253 25.96 2.67 15.24
C GLN A 253 26.10 1.54 16.27
N ILE A 254 25.01 0.81 16.56
CA ILE A 254 25.05 -0.37 17.42
C ILE A 254 25.97 -1.44 16.82
N THR A 255 25.86 -1.71 15.53
CA THR A 255 26.72 -2.69 14.85
C THR A 255 28.19 -2.31 14.99
N LEU A 256 28.55 -1.04 14.77
CA LEU A 256 29.91 -0.55 14.96
C LEU A 256 30.36 -0.69 16.42
N PHE A 257 29.51 -0.33 17.38
CA PHE A 257 29.80 -0.48 18.81
C PHE A 257 30.06 -1.94 19.18
N ILE A 258 29.20 -2.87 18.75
CA ILE A 258 29.36 -4.32 18.97
C ILE A 258 30.68 -4.80 18.37
N LEU A 259 31.04 -4.36 17.15
CA LEU A 259 32.31 -4.74 16.51
C LEU A 259 33.52 -4.23 17.29
N VAL A 260 33.49 -2.99 17.78
CA VAL A 260 34.58 -2.41 18.58
C VAL A 260 34.72 -3.16 19.91
N VAL A 261 33.63 -3.38 20.63
CA VAL A 261 33.65 -4.14 21.90
C VAL A 261 34.06 -5.59 21.67
N GLY A 262 33.61 -6.20 20.58
CA GLY A 262 34.00 -7.55 20.16
C GLY A 262 35.50 -7.64 19.88
N LEU A 263 36.07 -6.66 19.16
CA LEU A 263 37.51 -6.59 18.89
C LEU A 263 38.31 -6.40 20.18
N ILE A 264 37.87 -5.52 21.09
CA ILE A 264 38.54 -5.30 22.38
C ILE A 264 38.52 -6.58 23.21
N THR A 265 37.37 -7.23 23.32
CA THR A 265 37.21 -8.52 24.03
C THR A 265 38.11 -9.59 23.41
N PHE A 266 38.20 -9.64 22.08
CA PHE A 266 39.07 -10.57 21.36
C PHE A 266 40.55 -10.35 21.68
N LEU A 267 41.02 -9.11 21.56
CA LEU A 267 42.41 -8.75 21.86
C LEU A 267 42.75 -8.98 23.33
N TYR A 268 41.86 -8.64 24.25
CA TYR A 268 42.05 -8.86 25.67
C TYR A 268 42.14 -10.35 26.02
N GLY A 269 41.21 -11.17 25.53
CA GLY A 269 41.25 -12.62 25.72
C GLY A 269 42.52 -13.25 25.15
N ARG A 270 43.00 -12.75 24.00
CA ARG A 270 44.18 -13.30 23.33
C ARG A 270 45.49 -12.87 23.99
N LEU A 271 45.64 -11.59 24.31
CA LEU A 271 46.89 -11.01 24.80
C LEU A 271 47.07 -11.18 26.32
N VAL A 272 45.98 -11.14 27.09
CA VAL A 272 46.04 -11.18 28.56
C VAL A 272 45.78 -12.59 29.08
N HIS A 273 44.73 -13.26 28.61
CA HIS A 273 44.35 -14.60 29.08
C HIS A 273 44.95 -15.76 28.26
N GLN A 274 45.63 -15.46 27.14
CA GLN A 274 46.21 -16.46 26.22
C GLN A 274 45.23 -17.55 25.76
N MET A 275 43.94 -17.25 25.75
CA MET A 275 42.91 -18.23 25.37
C MET A 275 43.00 -18.59 23.88
N PRO A 276 42.49 -19.78 23.49
CA PRO A 276 42.35 -20.15 22.10
C PRO A 276 41.50 -19.13 21.34
N ALA A 277 41.93 -18.76 20.13
CA ALA A 277 41.21 -17.77 19.32
C ALA A 277 39.75 -18.16 19.06
N LEU A 278 39.46 -19.47 18.95
CA LEU A 278 38.12 -20.01 18.74
C LEU A 278 37.20 -19.75 19.95
N GLU A 279 37.65 -20.01 21.17
CA GLU A 279 36.86 -19.79 22.39
C GLU A 279 36.49 -18.32 22.57
N ILE A 280 37.44 -17.42 22.35
CA ILE A 280 37.20 -15.98 22.46
C ILE A 280 36.27 -15.49 21.35
N PHE A 281 36.42 -16.04 20.14
CA PHE A 281 35.55 -15.73 19.01
C PHE A 281 34.10 -16.12 19.28
N LEU A 282 33.86 -17.31 19.83
CA LEU A 282 32.53 -17.77 20.22
C LEU A 282 31.91 -16.89 21.32
N ALA A 283 32.70 -16.45 22.30
CA ALA A 283 32.25 -15.51 23.31
C ALA A 283 31.87 -14.14 22.73
N VAL A 284 32.64 -13.63 21.76
CA VAL A 284 32.34 -12.37 21.04
C VAL A 284 31.07 -12.51 20.19
N VAL A 285 30.87 -13.66 19.55
CA VAL A 285 29.64 -13.94 18.79
C VAL A 285 28.43 -13.98 19.73
N GLY A 286 28.53 -14.64 20.89
CA GLY A 286 27.46 -14.66 21.90
C GLY A 286 27.10 -13.26 22.41
N LEU A 287 28.10 -12.42 22.66
CA LEU A 287 27.91 -11.01 23.02
C LEU A 287 27.18 -10.24 21.91
N ALA A 288 27.60 -10.43 20.65
CA ALA A 288 27.01 -9.75 19.51
C ALA A 288 25.53 -10.11 19.31
N VAL A 289 25.17 -11.39 19.45
CA VAL A 289 23.77 -11.87 19.39
C VAL A 289 22.94 -11.25 20.51
N ALA A 290 23.44 -11.26 21.75
CA ALA A 290 22.71 -10.72 22.90
C ALA A 290 22.44 -9.21 22.78
N ALA A 291 23.25 -8.49 22.00
CA ALA A 291 23.13 -7.06 21.80
C ALA A 291 22.22 -6.66 20.62
N ILE A 292 21.68 -7.61 19.84
CA ILE A 292 20.81 -7.30 18.69
C ILE A 292 19.45 -6.79 19.19
N PRO A 293 19.03 -5.57 18.82
CA PRO A 293 17.73 -5.04 19.20
C PRO A 293 16.64 -5.62 18.29
N GLU A 294 16.34 -6.91 18.43
CA GLU A 294 15.34 -7.63 17.63
C GLU A 294 13.92 -7.09 17.84
N GLY A 295 13.65 -6.46 18.99
CA GLY A 295 12.36 -5.87 19.30
C GLY A 295 12.09 -4.52 18.64
N LEU A 296 13.10 -3.85 18.06
CA LEU A 296 12.98 -2.49 17.56
C LEU A 296 11.91 -2.33 16.46
N PRO A 297 11.88 -3.19 15.41
CA PRO A 297 10.87 -3.08 14.33
C PRO A 297 9.44 -3.33 14.82
N ALA A 298 9.28 -4.27 15.76
CA ALA A 298 7.99 -4.57 16.37
C ALA A 298 7.49 -3.41 17.24
N ILE A 299 8.36 -2.86 18.10
CA ILE A 299 8.04 -1.70 18.94
C ILE A 299 7.62 -0.51 18.07
N VAL A 300 8.38 -0.20 17.02
CA VAL A 300 8.08 0.91 16.11
C VAL A 300 6.70 0.75 15.47
N THR A 301 6.38 -0.45 15.00
CA THR A 301 5.07 -0.70 14.38
C THR A 301 3.93 -0.59 15.39
N ILE A 302 4.11 -1.09 16.61
CA ILE A 302 3.13 -0.96 17.70
C ILE A 302 2.92 0.51 18.05
N VAL A 303 3.99 1.28 18.20
CA VAL A 303 3.92 2.71 18.52
C VAL A 303 3.22 3.49 17.40
N LEU A 304 3.52 3.21 16.13
CA LEU A 304 2.84 3.82 14.98
C LEU A 304 1.34 3.45 14.92
N ALA A 305 0.99 2.20 15.24
CA ALA A 305 -0.40 1.75 15.30
C ALA A 305 -1.16 2.45 16.43
N ILE A 306 -0.56 2.59 17.62
CA ILE A 306 -1.12 3.36 18.73
C ILE A 306 -1.28 4.83 18.35
N GLY A 307 -0.25 5.45 17.75
CA GLY A 307 -0.29 6.84 17.27
C GLY A 307 -1.43 7.07 16.28
N THR A 308 -1.64 6.12 15.36
CA THR A 308 -2.76 6.15 14.41
C THR A 308 -4.11 6.08 15.10
N ARG A 309 -4.24 5.22 16.13
CA ARG A 309 -5.47 5.11 16.93
C ARG A 309 -5.77 6.40 17.71
N VAL A 310 -4.74 7.03 18.28
CA VAL A 310 -4.88 8.32 19.00
C VAL A 310 -5.29 9.44 18.03
N MET A 311 -4.68 9.49 16.84
CA MET A 311 -5.04 10.49 15.81
C MET A 311 -6.47 10.28 15.29
N ALA A 312 -6.90 9.03 15.11
CA ALA A 312 -8.29 8.72 14.76
C ALA A 312 -9.28 9.23 15.82
N GLY A 313 -8.94 9.14 17.11
CA GLY A 313 -9.73 9.73 18.20
C GLY A 313 -9.79 11.26 18.17
N LYS A 314 -8.88 11.92 17.45
CA LYS A 314 -8.88 13.38 17.19
C LYS A 314 -9.42 13.74 15.80
N HIS A 315 -10.20 12.86 15.18
CA HIS A 315 -10.78 13.04 13.84
C HIS A 315 -9.75 13.14 12.70
N ALA A 316 -8.51 12.67 12.90
CA ALA A 316 -7.48 12.59 11.86
C ALA A 316 -7.30 11.13 11.40
N ILE A 317 -7.76 10.82 10.19
CA ILE A 317 -7.67 9.46 9.62
C ILE A 317 -6.36 9.30 8.86
N ILE A 318 -5.48 8.45 9.36
CA ILE A 318 -4.22 8.12 8.69
C ILE A 318 -4.39 6.90 7.80
N ARG A 319 -4.15 7.07 6.50
CA ARG A 319 -4.29 6.03 5.47
C ARG A 319 -3.06 5.13 5.33
N ARG A 320 -1.89 5.54 5.87
CA ARG A 320 -0.64 4.78 5.83
C ARG A 320 0.15 5.03 7.13
N LEU A 321 0.50 3.98 7.89
CA LEU A 321 1.24 4.13 9.16
C LEU A 321 2.52 4.97 9.06
N PRO A 322 3.34 4.88 7.98
CA PRO A 322 4.53 5.73 7.87
C PRO A 322 4.23 7.22 7.79
N ALA A 323 2.97 7.62 7.47
CA ALA A 323 2.58 9.03 7.42
C ALA A 323 2.37 9.65 8.81
N VAL A 324 2.17 8.85 9.87
CA VAL A 324 2.09 9.33 11.26
C VAL A 324 3.38 10.07 11.63
N GLU A 325 4.49 9.55 11.15
CA GLU A 325 5.83 10.03 11.47
C GLU A 325 6.18 11.31 10.70
N THR A 326 5.84 11.38 9.41
CA THR A 326 6.16 12.53 8.55
C THR A 326 5.35 13.79 8.88
N LEU A 327 4.34 13.70 9.74
CA LEU A 327 3.50 14.82 10.19
C LEU A 327 4.10 15.56 11.40
N GLY A 328 5.10 14.99 12.08
CA GLY A 328 5.81 15.59 13.21
C GLY A 328 7.26 15.93 12.88
#